data_AF-A0A2T7D0G9-F1
#
_entry.id   AF-A0A2T7D0G9-F1
#
_cell.length_a   1.000
_cell.length_b   1.000
_cell.length_c   1.000
_cell.angle_alpha   90.00
_cell.angle_beta   90.00
_cell.angle_gamma   90.00
#
_symmetry.space_group_name_H-M   'P 1'
#
loop_
_entity.id
_entity.type
_entity.pdbx_description
1 polymer ?
#
loop_
_entity_poly.entity_id
_entity_poly.type
_entity_poly.pdbx_seq_one_letter_code
_entity_poly.pdbx_strand_id
1 'polypeptide(L)'
;MEQVWDRMENWTQSIIKKPAQGMEVMDWWEKKLAHLSKKARRLKAALMIHGAWNIWKARNKRVFEKKTMTPLEVMQEIKAEMQCRNMACGRPELSSFND
;
A
#
# COMPACT_ATOMS: atom_id res chain seq x y z
N MET A 1 -4.53 11.51 -5.07
CA MET A 1 -4.40 10.04 -4.97
C MET A 1 -2.99 9.55 -5.28
N GLU A 2 -2.29 10.09 -6.28
CA GLU A 2 -0.86 9.76 -6.52
C GLU A 2 0.02 10.01 -5.29
N GLN A 3 -0.20 11.11 -4.57
CA GLN A 3 0.47 11.44 -3.31
C GLN A 3 0.33 10.36 -2.21
N VAL A 4 -0.65 9.45 -2.29
CA VAL A 4 -0.75 8.31 -1.36
C VAL A 4 0.38 7.32 -1.64
N TRP A 5 0.70 7.07 -2.91
CA TRP A 5 1.81 6.20 -3.29
C TRP A 5 3.17 6.77 -2.89
N ASP A 6 3.38 8.08 -3.05
CA ASP A 6 4.62 8.72 -2.59
C ASP A 6 4.77 8.60 -1.06
N ARG A 7 3.66 8.77 -0.30
CA ARG A 7 3.65 8.56 1.15
C ARG A 7 3.91 7.10 1.55
N MET A 8 3.39 6.15 0.78
CA MET A 8 3.66 4.73 1.00
C MET A 8 5.11 4.36 0.70
N GLU A 9 5.71 4.92 -0.35
CA GLU A 9 7.12 4.71 -0.67
C GLU A 9 8.02 5.20 0.47
N ASN A 10 7.75 6.40 0.99
CA ASN A 10 8.45 6.94 2.15
C ASN A 10 8.24 6.08 3.40
N TRP A 11 7.00 5.76 3.75
CA TRP A 11 6.67 4.95 4.92
C TRP A 11 7.26 3.53 4.86
N THR A 12 7.44 2.97 3.67
CA THR A 12 7.94 1.61 3.51
C THR A 12 9.44 1.57 3.23
N GLN A 13 10.17 2.69 3.36
CA GLN A 13 11.59 2.80 3.00
C GLN A 13 11.87 2.19 1.61
N SER A 14 11.08 2.58 0.61
CA SER A 14 11.22 2.12 -0.78
C SER A 14 10.96 0.62 -1.03
N ILE A 15 10.39 -0.13 -0.08
CA ILE A 15 9.91 -1.50 -0.35
C ILE A 15 8.87 -1.47 -1.47
N ILE A 16 7.94 -0.50 -1.44
CA ILE A 16 7.10 -0.14 -2.58
C ILE A 16 7.70 1.07 -3.27
N LYS A 17 7.78 0.99 -4.60
CA LYS A 17 8.05 2.14 -5.47
C LYS A 17 6.89 2.29 -6.43
N LYS A 18 6.42 3.51 -6.66
CA LYS A 18 5.31 3.75 -7.60
C LYS A 18 5.62 3.17 -8.99
N PRO A 19 4.60 2.75 -9.77
CA PRO A 19 4.80 2.34 -11.16
C PRO A 19 5.44 3.47 -11.96
N ALA A 20 6.41 3.13 -12.81
CA ALA A 20 7.02 4.09 -13.72
C ALA A 20 5.95 4.60 -14.70
N GLN A 21 6.07 5.86 -15.12
CA GLN A 21 5.16 6.43 -16.12
C GLN A 21 5.18 5.57 -17.40
N GLY A 22 3.99 5.24 -17.92
CA GLY A 22 3.83 4.41 -19.12
C GLY A 22 3.93 2.90 -18.90
N MET A 23 4.20 2.42 -17.68
CA MET A 23 4.17 0.99 -17.36
C MET A 23 2.76 0.53 -17.02
N GLU A 24 2.34 -0.62 -17.55
CA GLU A 24 1.09 -1.25 -17.14
C GLU A 24 1.14 -1.67 -15.67
N VAL A 25 0.03 -1.50 -14.95
CA VAL A 25 -0.05 -1.84 -13.52
C VAL A 25 0.20 -3.33 -13.28
N MET A 26 -0.27 -4.20 -14.18
CA MET A 26 -0.05 -5.65 -14.09
C MET A 26 1.42 -6.01 -14.30
N ASP A 27 2.06 -5.46 -15.33
CA ASP A 27 3.50 -5.61 -15.55
C ASP A 27 4.32 -5.13 -14.35
N TRP A 28 3.97 -3.98 -13.80
CA TRP A 28 4.61 -3.45 -12.60
C TRP A 28 4.43 -4.40 -11.42
N TRP A 29 3.22 -4.92 -11.22
CA TRP A 29 2.90 -5.83 -10.14
C TRP A 29 3.75 -7.10 -10.20
N GLU A 30 3.77 -7.75 -11.35
CA GLU A 30 4.53 -8.99 -11.58
C GLU A 30 6.02 -8.75 -11.40
N LYS A 31 6.58 -7.72 -12.05
CA LYS A 31 8.01 -7.38 -11.95
C LYS A 31 8.45 -7.07 -10.52
N LYS A 32 7.61 -6.37 -9.73
CA LYS A 32 7.96 -5.97 -8.37
C LYS A 32 7.91 -7.11 -7.37
N LEU A 33 7.19 -8.19 -7.67
CA LEU A 33 7.06 -9.39 -6.83
C LEU A 33 7.94 -10.55 -7.28
N ALA A 34 8.42 -10.51 -8.53
CA ALA A 34 9.37 -11.46 -9.09
C ALA A 34 10.66 -11.51 -8.25
N HIS A 35 11.28 -12.70 -8.20
CA HIS A 35 12.58 -12.95 -7.55
C HIS A 35 12.68 -12.61 -6.04
N LEU A 36 11.58 -12.24 -5.37
CA LEU A 36 11.55 -12.06 -3.92
C LEU A 36 11.41 -13.40 -3.18
N SER A 37 12.02 -13.50 -2.00
CA SER A 37 11.76 -14.59 -1.06
C SER A 37 10.28 -14.64 -0.68
N LYS A 38 9.76 -15.80 -0.26
CA LYS A 38 8.35 -15.96 0.14
C LYS A 38 7.90 -14.94 1.20
N LYS A 39 8.76 -14.66 2.20
CA LYS A 39 8.48 -13.68 3.27
C LYS A 39 8.42 -12.25 2.71
N ALA A 40 9.41 -11.83 1.92
CA ALA A 40 9.47 -10.50 1.33
C ALA A 40 8.34 -10.27 0.31
N ARG A 41 8.05 -11.26 -0.53
CA ARG A 41 6.95 -11.23 -1.50
C ARG A 41 5.60 -11.06 -0.81
N ARG A 42 5.34 -11.84 0.26
CA ARG A 42 4.09 -11.76 1.03
C ARG A 42 3.90 -10.37 1.65
N LEU A 43 4.96 -9.81 2.23
CA LEU A 43 4.92 -8.47 2.81
C LEU A 43 4.64 -7.40 1.75
N LYS A 44 5.42 -7.41 0.66
CA LYS A 44 5.28 -6.43 -0.42
C LYS A 44 3.92 -6.51 -1.10
N ALA A 45 3.44 -7.72 -1.38
CA ALA A 45 2.10 -7.93 -1.91
C ALA A 45 1.02 -7.39 -0.97
N ALA A 46 1.11 -7.66 0.34
CA ALA A 46 0.14 -7.12 1.30
C ALA A 46 0.11 -5.59 1.28
N LEU A 47 1.26 -4.93 1.33
CA LEU A 47 1.35 -3.48 1.25
C LEU A 47 0.74 -2.95 -0.06
N MET A 48 1.02 -3.58 -1.20
CA MET A 48 0.48 -3.16 -2.50
C MET A 48 -1.05 -3.36 -2.59
N ILE A 49 -1.58 -4.49 -2.08
CA ILE A 49 -3.02 -4.76 -2.03
C ILE A 49 -3.73 -3.72 -1.16
N HIS A 50 -3.27 -3.51 0.08
CA HIS A 50 -3.90 -2.56 0.99
C HIS A 50 -3.81 -1.12 0.47
N GLY A 51 -2.69 -0.74 -0.15
CA GLY A 51 -2.55 0.56 -0.81
C GLY A 51 -3.58 0.78 -1.92
N ALA A 52 -3.63 -0.14 -2.89
CA ALA A 52 -4.57 -0.06 -4.01
C ALA A 52 -6.03 -0.09 -3.54
N TRP A 53 -6.35 -0.97 -2.59
CA TRP A 53 -7.68 -1.11 -2.01
C TRP A 53 -8.16 0.17 -1.32
N ASN A 54 -7.34 0.79 -0.48
CA ASN A 54 -7.74 2.02 0.21
C ASN A 54 -7.89 3.22 -0.73
N ILE A 55 -7.06 3.31 -1.77
CA ILE A 55 -7.23 4.34 -2.81
C ILE A 55 -8.55 4.15 -3.55
N TRP A 56 -8.90 2.90 -3.88
CA TRP A 56 -10.19 2.58 -4.48
C TRP A 56 -11.36 2.91 -3.54
N LYS A 57 -11.30 2.51 -2.26
CA LYS A 57 -12.32 2.86 -1.25
C LYS A 57 -12.51 4.37 -1.14
N ALA A 58 -11.42 5.15 -1.11
CA ALA A 58 -11.49 6.60 -1.02
C ALA A 58 -12.12 7.24 -2.27
N ARG A 59 -11.86 6.69 -3.46
CA ARG A 59 -12.54 7.09 -4.71
C ARG A 59 -14.03 6.76 -4.66
N ASN A 60 -14.40 5.58 -4.16
CA ASN A 60 -15.80 5.18 -4.03
C ASN A 60 -16.56 6.07 -3.04
N LYS A 61 -15.99 6.35 -1.87
CA LYS A 61 -16.57 7.29 -0.90
C LYS A 61 -16.83 8.66 -1.52
N ARG A 62 -15.90 9.15 -2.35
CA ARG A 62 -16.07 10.42 -3.06
C ARG A 62 -17.26 10.39 -4.04
N VAL A 63 -17.44 9.29 -4.77
CA VAL A 63 -18.49 9.16 -5.78
C VAL A 63 -19.86 8.92 -5.15
N PHE A 64 -19.95 7.94 -4.24
CA PHE A 64 -21.23 7.45 -3.71
C PHE A 64 -21.68 8.18 -2.45
N GLU A 65 -20.74 8.63 -1.61
CA GLU A 65 -21.05 9.29 -0.33
C GLU A 65 -20.76 10.80 -0.37
N LYS A 66 -20.26 11.33 -1.50
CA LYS A 66 -19.77 12.71 -1.64
C LYS A 66 -18.69 13.08 -0.61
N LYS A 67 -18.03 12.09 -0.01
CA LYS A 67 -16.99 12.28 1.01
C LYS A 67 -15.61 12.26 0.37
N THR A 68 -14.92 13.40 0.39
CA THR A 68 -13.53 13.49 -0.06
C THR A 68 -12.59 13.17 1.09
N MET A 69 -11.61 12.29 0.84
CA MET A 69 -10.52 12.00 1.77
C MET A 69 -9.22 12.59 1.25
N THR A 70 -8.47 13.21 2.13
CA THR A 70 -7.11 13.67 1.88
C THR A 70 -6.15 12.49 1.72
N PRO A 71 -5.01 12.66 1.02
CA PRO A 71 -4.00 11.62 0.93
C PRO A 71 -3.47 11.14 2.29
N LEU A 72 -3.47 12.01 3.31
CA LEU A 72 -3.06 11.67 4.67
C LEU A 72 -4.07 10.75 5.36
N GLU A 73 -5.36 11.04 5.25
CA GLU A 73 -6.42 10.17 5.81
C GLU A 73 -6.39 8.78 5.15
N VAL A 74 -6.23 8.71 3.83
CA VAL A 74 -6.09 7.42 3.12
C VAL A 74 -4.86 6.66 3.61
N MET A 75 -3.75 7.36 3.86
CA MET A 75 -2.53 6.76 4.40
C MET A 75 -2.73 6.21 5.82
N GLN A 76 -3.48 6.91 6.66
CA GLN A 76 -3.80 6.46 8.02
C GLN A 76 -4.66 5.18 8.00
N GLU A 77 -5.65 5.10 7.11
CA GLU A 77 -6.45 3.88 6.90
C GLU A 77 -5.59 2.69 6.46
N ILE A 78 -4.65 2.89 5.54
CA ILE A 78 -3.70 1.85 5.11
C ILE A 78 -2.86 1.35 6.29
N LYS A 79 -2.31 2.26 7.10
CA LYS A 79 -1.54 1.90 8.29
C LYS A 79 -2.38 1.11 9.29
N ALA A 80 -3.63 1.53 9.54
CA ALA A 80 -4.55 0.84 10.44
C ALA A 80 -4.90 -0.57 9.96
N GLU A 81 -5.20 -0.76 8.67
CA GLU A 81 -5.47 -2.09 8.11
C GLU A 81 -4.25 -3.00 8.18
N MET A 82 -3.05 -2.48 7.90
CA MET A 82 -1.80 -3.23 8.02
C MET A 82 -1.50 -3.64 9.47
N GLN A 83 -1.80 -2.77 10.43
CA GLN A 83 -1.69 -3.10 11.86
C GLN A 83 -2.69 -4.20 12.25
N CYS A 84 -3.94 -4.09 11.83
CA CYS A 84 -4.97 -5.11 12.04
C CYS A 84 -4.54 -6.48 11.49
N ARG A 85 -4.04 -6.50 10.24
CA ARG A 85 -3.48 -7.70 9.60
C ARG A 85 -2.33 -8.31 10.40
N ASN A 86 -1.44 -7.47 10.93
CA ASN A 86 -0.30 -7.93 11.72
C ASN A 86 -0.74 -8.57 13.05
N MET A 87 -1.77 -8.03 13.70
CA MET A 87 -2.36 -8.61 14.91
C MET A 87 -3.05 -9.95 14.62
N ALA A 88 -3.78 -10.06 13.50
CA ALA A 88 -4.54 -11.26 13.17
C ALA A 88 -3.69 -12.42 12.63
N CYS A 89 -2.70 -12.14 11.79
CA CYS A 89 -1.95 -13.17 11.05
C CYS A 89 -0.51 -13.39 11.54
N GLY A 90 -0.09 -12.69 12.61
CA GLY A 90 1.30 -12.65 13.07
C GLY A 90 2.21 -11.82 12.15
N ARG A 91 3.28 -11.26 12.72
CA ARG A 91 4.18 -10.30 12.08
C ARG A 91 5.00 -10.95 10.94
N PRO A 92 4.85 -10.58 9.66
CA PRO A 92 5.98 -10.61 8.76
C PRO A 92 6.80 -9.36 9.13
N GLU A 93 7.83 -9.50 9.97
CA GLU A 93 8.70 -8.43 10.48
C GLU A 93 8.80 -7.20 9.56
N LEU A 94 7.95 -6.21 9.85
CA LEU A 94 8.20 -4.78 9.66
C LEU A 94 8.52 -4.26 11.05
N SER A 95 9.70 -4.58 11.56
CA SER A 95 10.15 -4.15 12.88
C SER A 95 11.08 -2.94 12.78
N SER A 96 10.62 -1.82 12.21
CA SER A 96 11.37 -0.54 12.24
C SER A 96 10.67 0.63 11.50
N PHE A 97 9.35 0.78 11.62
CA PHE A 97 8.68 1.99 11.11
C PHE A 97 7.91 2.70 12.23
N ASN A 98 8.61 2.90 13.34
CA ASN A 98 8.28 3.90 14.33
C ASN A 98 9.31 5.02 14.13
N ASP A 99 8.88 6.09 13.45
CA ASP A 99 9.25 7.44 13.83
C ASP A 99 7.97 8.08 14.39
#